data_AF-A0A9N9R2D1-F1
#
_entry.id   AF-A0A9N9R2D1-F1
#
_cell.length_a   1.000
_cell.length_b   1.000
_cell.length_c   1.000
_cell.angle_alpha   90.00
_cell.angle_beta   90.00
_cell.angle_gamma   90.00
#
_symmetry.space_group_name_H-M   'P 1'
#
loop_
_entity.id
_entity.type
_entity.pdbx_description
1 polymer ?
#
loop_
_entity_poly.entity_id
_entity_poly.type
_entity_poly.pdbx_seq_one_letter_code
_entity_poly.pdbx_strand_id
1 'polypeptide(L)'
;MACSVDAPSLKDLPKVATDLKSQLEGFNTSCLKDVDTNEKIVLPSAEDVAKEKQHTALLQGVERFQMSSLRRTDTIEKIVLPNAIDVATEKTQKSLFDGIEKFDASRLKHTETQEKNPLPDKDVVAAEKAHQNLLDGVEHFDKSQMKHATTEEKNPLPPIEAIEAEKEKNKFLNGIENFDPTKLKHTETCEKNPLPTKDIIEQEKTA
;
A
#
# COMPACT_ATOMS: atom_id res chain seq x y z
N MET A 1 -48.70 -27.82 40.76
CA MET A 1 -48.89 -27.98 42.22
C MET A 1 -48.17 -29.25 42.61
N ALA A 2 -47.23 -29.14 43.55
CA ALA A 2 -46.21 -30.15 43.82
C ALA A 2 -46.84 -31.44 44.36
N CYS A 3 -46.64 -32.52 43.60
CA CYS A 3 -47.15 -33.85 43.87
C CYS A 3 -46.55 -34.41 45.17
N SER A 4 -47.41 -34.71 46.16
CA SER A 4 -47.10 -35.67 47.22
C SER A 4 -46.72 -36.99 46.55
N VAL A 5 -45.43 -37.33 46.58
CA VAL A 5 -45.00 -38.70 46.30
C VAL A 5 -45.26 -39.49 47.58
N ASP A 6 -46.49 -40.01 47.71
CA ASP A 6 -46.79 -41.02 48.72
C ASP A 6 -45.74 -42.12 48.61
N ALA A 7 -44.97 -42.33 49.68
CA ALA A 7 -43.99 -43.41 49.73
C ALA A 7 -44.73 -44.73 49.50
N PRO A 8 -44.31 -45.57 48.53
CA PRO A 8 -45.06 -46.75 48.15
C PRO A 8 -45.26 -47.66 49.37
N SER A 9 -46.50 -48.10 49.60
CA SER A 9 -46.79 -49.03 50.69
C SER A 9 -46.06 -50.34 50.42
N LEU A 10 -45.75 -51.16 51.45
CA LEU A 10 -45.05 -52.45 51.26
C LEU A 10 -45.70 -53.37 50.21
N LYS A 11 -46.98 -53.16 49.89
CA LYS A 11 -47.73 -53.92 48.89
C LYS A 11 -47.46 -53.45 47.46
N ASP A 12 -46.98 -52.21 47.30
CA ASP A 12 -46.75 -51.51 46.03
C ASP A 12 -45.28 -51.54 45.58
N LEU A 13 -44.35 -52.01 46.43
CA LEU A 13 -42.97 -52.24 46.01
C LEU A 13 -42.87 -53.53 45.16
N PRO A 14 -42.08 -53.52 44.07
CA PRO A 14 -41.85 -54.71 43.27
C PRO A 14 -41.29 -55.82 44.16
N LYS A 15 -41.99 -56.95 44.22
CA LYS A 15 -41.52 -58.11 44.98
C LYS A 15 -40.28 -58.66 44.29
N VAL A 16 -39.19 -58.80 45.05
CA VAL A 16 -37.98 -59.48 44.60
C VAL A 16 -38.38 -60.87 44.12
N ALA A 17 -37.97 -61.23 42.90
CA ALA A 17 -38.23 -62.54 42.33
C ALA A 17 -37.77 -63.62 43.34
N THR A 18 -38.58 -64.66 43.51
CA THR A 18 -38.35 -65.71 44.52
C THR A 18 -36.96 -66.34 44.39
N ASP A 19 -36.46 -66.44 43.17
CA ASP A 19 -35.13 -66.99 42.87
C ASP A 19 -34.00 -66.08 43.36
N LEU A 20 -34.09 -64.77 43.13
CA LEU A 20 -33.08 -63.81 43.59
C LEU A 20 -33.06 -63.69 45.11
N LYS A 21 -34.25 -63.74 45.75
CA LYS A 21 -34.34 -63.77 47.21
C LYS A 21 -33.66 -65.01 47.78
N SER A 22 -33.90 -66.18 47.18
CA SER A 22 -33.26 -67.44 47.59
C SER A 22 -31.74 -67.43 47.37
N GLN A 23 -31.27 -66.83 46.28
CA GLN A 23 -29.83 -66.67 46.01
C GLN A 23 -29.14 -65.74 47.02
N LEU A 24 -29.80 -64.67 47.47
CA LEU A 24 -29.26 -63.76 48.48
C LEU A 24 -29.29 -64.38 49.88
N GLU A 25 -30.37 -65.10 50.24
CA GLU A 25 -30.46 -65.81 51.53
C GLU A 25 -29.46 -66.98 51.61
N GLY A 26 -29.18 -67.64 50.49
CA GLY A 26 -28.15 -68.67 50.37
C GLY A 26 -26.76 -68.13 50.02
N PHE A 27 -26.57 -66.80 49.94
CA PHE A 27 -25.31 -66.21 49.52
C PHE A 27 -24.22 -66.46 50.57
N ASN A 28 -23.24 -67.27 50.18
CA ASN A 28 -22.11 -67.55 51.04
C ASN A 28 -20.99 -66.52 50.79
N THR A 29 -20.76 -65.64 51.75
CA THR A 29 -19.71 -64.62 51.67
C THR A 29 -18.31 -65.20 51.58
N SER A 30 -18.08 -66.45 51.99
CA SER A 30 -16.81 -67.15 51.79
C SER A 30 -16.53 -67.54 50.33
N CYS A 31 -17.53 -67.44 49.45
CA CYS A 31 -17.35 -67.60 48.01
C CYS A 31 -16.93 -66.30 47.32
N LEU A 32 -16.86 -65.17 48.04
CA LEU A 32 -16.22 -63.97 47.53
C LEU A 32 -14.72 -64.24 47.42
N LYS A 33 -14.13 -63.83 46.29
CA LYS A 33 -12.67 -63.92 46.15
C LYS A 33 -12.03 -62.94 47.11
N ASP A 34 -11.17 -63.44 47.99
CA ASP A 34 -10.29 -62.57 48.75
C ASP A 34 -9.40 -61.79 47.78
N VAL A 35 -9.37 -60.47 47.95
CA VAL A 35 -8.52 -59.56 47.16
C VAL A 35 -7.59 -58.85 48.14
N ASP A 36 -6.30 -59.15 48.04
CA ASP A 36 -5.27 -58.46 48.82
C ASP A 36 -5.11 -57.01 48.37
N THR A 37 -5.40 -56.06 49.26
CA THR A 37 -5.12 -54.64 49.02
C THR A 37 -3.65 -54.35 49.30
N ASN A 38 -2.85 -54.14 48.26
CA ASN A 38 -1.45 -53.75 48.39
C ASN A 38 -1.31 -52.22 48.54
N GLU A 39 -0.93 -51.74 49.72
CA GLU A 39 -0.49 -50.35 49.93
C GLU A 39 0.94 -50.20 49.39
N LYS A 40 1.14 -49.41 48.33
CA LYS A 40 2.48 -49.18 47.75
C LYS A 40 3.28 -48.21 48.62
N ILE A 41 3.84 -48.69 49.72
CA ILE A 41 4.90 -47.99 50.45
C ILE A 41 6.21 -48.23 49.68
N VAL A 42 6.49 -47.40 48.68
CA VAL A 42 7.79 -47.47 47.96
C VAL A 42 8.84 -46.80 48.84
N LEU A 43 9.78 -47.60 49.35
CA LEU A 43 10.94 -47.09 50.06
C LEU A 43 11.86 -46.33 49.08
N PRO A 44 12.54 -45.25 49.52
CA PRO A 44 13.53 -44.57 48.69
C PRO A 44 14.54 -45.57 48.12
N SER A 45 14.85 -45.44 46.83
CA SER A 45 15.84 -46.31 46.21
C SER A 45 17.26 -45.99 46.72
N ALA A 46 18.20 -46.90 46.53
CA ALA A 46 19.60 -46.65 46.83
C ALA A 46 20.15 -45.44 46.04
N GLU A 47 19.63 -45.19 44.84
CA GLU A 47 19.99 -44.04 44.01
C GLU A 47 19.45 -42.73 44.61
N ASP A 48 18.23 -42.72 45.13
CA ASP A 48 17.62 -41.54 45.76
C ASP A 48 18.42 -41.12 46.99
N VAL A 49 18.78 -42.08 47.84
CA VAL A 49 19.62 -41.83 49.03
C VAL A 49 21.02 -41.36 48.64
N ALA A 50 21.58 -41.90 47.55
CA ALA A 50 22.90 -41.48 47.07
C ALA A 50 22.88 -40.02 46.56
N LYS A 51 21.85 -39.65 45.79
CA LYS A 51 21.64 -38.27 45.32
C LYS A 51 21.44 -37.30 46.48
N GLU A 52 20.62 -37.67 47.46
CA GLU A 52 20.39 -36.85 48.65
C GLU A 52 21.69 -36.63 49.44
N LYS A 53 22.50 -37.68 49.61
CA LYS A 53 23.82 -37.56 50.25
C LYS A 53 24.77 -36.64 49.47
N GLN A 54 24.81 -36.75 48.15
CA GLN A 54 25.62 -35.87 47.32
C GLN A 54 25.17 -34.41 47.42
N HIS A 55 23.86 -34.16 47.36
CA HIS A 55 23.28 -32.83 47.48
C HIS A 55 23.57 -32.22 48.85
N THR A 56 23.39 -32.99 49.92
CA THR A 56 23.70 -32.57 51.29
C THR A 56 25.18 -32.25 51.46
N ALA A 57 26.06 -33.09 50.90
CA ALA A 57 27.50 -32.85 50.95
C ALA A 57 27.91 -31.57 50.21
N LEU A 58 27.29 -31.28 49.06
CA LEU A 58 27.54 -30.05 48.31
C LEU A 58 27.10 -28.82 49.10
N LEU A 59 25.88 -28.84 49.67
CA LEU A 59 25.37 -27.75 50.49
C LEU A 59 26.26 -27.48 51.70
N GLN A 60 26.66 -28.54 52.40
CA GLN A 60 27.57 -28.42 53.54
C GLN A 60 28.95 -27.89 53.13
N GLY A 61 29.44 -28.28 51.96
CA GLY A 61 30.69 -27.76 51.39
C GLY A 61 30.62 -26.26 51.10
N VAL A 62 29.48 -25.78 50.59
CA VAL A 62 29.24 -24.34 50.35
C VAL A 62 29.06 -23.58 51.66
N GLU A 63 28.33 -24.13 52.63
CA GLU A 63 28.13 -23.51 53.95
C GLU A 63 29.44 -23.34 54.70
N ARG A 64 30.34 -24.33 54.60
CA ARG A 64 31.66 -24.31 55.24
C ARG A 64 32.74 -23.64 54.38
N PHE A 65 32.38 -23.11 53.21
CA PHE A 65 33.34 -22.53 52.29
C PHE A 65 33.99 -21.30 52.89
N GLN A 66 35.30 -21.35 53.08
CA GLN A 66 36.08 -20.21 53.56
C GLN A 66 36.46 -19.32 52.40
N MET A 67 35.85 -18.13 52.31
CA MET A 67 36.16 -17.15 51.27
C MET A 67 37.65 -16.73 51.27
N SER A 68 38.35 -16.84 52.40
CA SER A 68 39.80 -16.62 52.52
C SER A 68 40.65 -17.62 51.74
N SER A 69 40.09 -18.76 51.34
CA SER A 69 40.77 -19.75 50.48
C SER A 69 40.81 -19.33 49.02
N LEU A 70 40.00 -18.34 48.61
CA LEU A 70 40.07 -17.79 47.27
C LEU A 70 41.39 -17.05 47.08
N ARG A 71 42.03 -17.31 45.93
CA ARG A 71 43.17 -16.51 45.48
C ARG A 71 42.72 -15.05 45.36
N ARG A 72 43.43 -14.13 45.98
CA ARG A 72 43.26 -12.71 45.69
C ARG A 72 43.70 -12.47 44.25
N THR A 73 42.81 -11.85 43.48
CA THR A 73 43.12 -11.34 42.14
C THR A 73 43.14 -9.83 42.24
N ASP A 74 44.28 -9.22 41.94
CA ASP A 74 44.38 -7.77 41.86
C ASP A 74 43.65 -7.31 40.59
N THR A 75 42.52 -6.62 40.78
CA THR A 75 41.81 -5.97 39.68
C THR A 75 42.55 -4.69 39.32
N ILE A 76 43.19 -4.65 38.15
CA ILE A 76 43.76 -3.42 37.61
C ILE A 76 42.60 -2.61 37.02
N GLU A 77 42.01 -1.72 37.81
CA GLU A 77 41.11 -0.70 37.29
C GLU A 77 41.93 0.27 36.45
N LYS A 78 41.66 0.33 35.14
CA LYS A 78 42.34 1.26 34.24
C LYS A 78 41.77 2.66 34.47
N ILE A 79 42.25 3.35 35.51
CA ILE A 79 41.97 4.77 35.73
C ILE A 79 42.66 5.54 34.60
N VAL A 80 41.92 5.86 33.55
CA VAL A 80 42.40 6.75 32.50
C VAL A 80 42.36 8.15 33.08
N LEU A 81 43.53 8.72 33.38
CA LEU A 81 43.64 10.11 33.77
C LEU A 81 43.18 11.00 32.59
N PRO A 82 42.52 12.15 32.87
CA PRO A 82 42.23 13.13 31.85
C PRO A 82 43.48 13.45 31.05
N ASN A 83 43.38 13.37 29.73
CA ASN A 83 44.51 13.67 28.88
C ASN A 83 44.70 15.21 28.78
N ALA A 84 45.80 15.65 28.17
CA ALA A 84 46.09 17.08 28.04
C ALA A 84 45.02 17.86 27.26
N ILE A 85 44.29 17.20 26.35
CA ILE A 85 43.16 17.78 25.60
C ILE A 85 41.98 18.00 26.55
N ASP A 86 41.64 17.01 27.37
CA ASP A 86 40.54 17.10 28.35
C ASP A 86 40.75 18.26 29.35
N VAL A 87 41.98 18.43 29.82
CA VAL A 87 42.32 19.54 30.73
C VAL A 87 42.28 20.90 30.02
N ALA A 88 42.70 20.96 28.75
CA ALA A 88 42.67 22.19 27.97
C ALA A 88 41.23 22.62 27.63
N THR A 89 40.36 21.67 27.29
CA THR A 89 38.94 21.94 27.02
C THR A 89 38.24 22.41 28.29
N GLU A 90 38.45 21.74 29.43
CA GLU A 90 37.88 22.14 30.71
C GLU A 90 38.33 23.56 31.12
N LYS A 91 39.61 23.89 30.96
CA LYS A 91 40.13 25.24 31.24
C LYS A 91 39.50 26.30 30.34
N THR A 92 39.28 25.97 29.07
CA THR A 92 38.63 26.88 28.11
C THR A 92 37.18 27.12 28.46
N GLN A 93 36.44 26.05 28.79
CA GLN A 93 35.05 26.14 29.24
C GLN A 93 34.92 26.96 30.51
N LYS A 94 35.77 26.71 31.51
CA LYS A 94 35.80 27.49 32.74
C LYS A 94 36.06 28.97 32.49
N SER A 95 37.02 29.30 31.63
CA SER A 95 37.30 30.69 31.26
C SER A 95 36.10 31.37 30.57
N LEU A 96 35.35 30.63 29.75
CA LEU A 96 34.16 31.15 29.09
C LEU A 96 33.05 31.42 30.11
N PHE A 97 32.80 30.49 31.03
CA PHE A 97 31.81 30.66 32.09
C PHE A 97 32.13 31.84 33.00
N ASP A 98 33.39 31.96 33.45
CA ASP A 98 33.85 33.10 34.25
C ASP A 98 33.66 34.43 33.50
N GLY A 99 33.86 34.43 32.17
CA GLY A 99 33.66 35.60 31.33
C GLY A 99 32.20 36.03 31.20
N ILE A 100 31.28 35.05 31.13
CA ILE A 100 29.83 35.29 31.09
C ILE A 100 29.31 35.72 32.45
N GLU A 101 29.75 35.09 33.54
CA GLU A 101 29.34 35.45 34.91
C GLU A 101 29.73 36.89 35.26
N LYS A 102 30.91 37.32 34.81
CA LYS A 102 31.42 38.68 35.01
C LYS A 102 31.00 39.63 33.89
N PHE A 103 30.13 39.20 32.98
CA PHE A 103 29.72 40.03 31.86
C PHE A 103 28.80 41.16 32.33
N ASP A 104 29.30 42.39 32.22
CA ASP A 104 28.54 43.58 32.51
C ASP A 104 27.72 44.02 31.29
N ALA A 105 26.41 43.75 31.34
CA ALA A 105 25.46 44.11 30.30
C ALA A 105 25.33 45.63 30.10
N SER A 106 25.73 46.47 31.07
CA SER A 106 25.71 47.93 30.92
C SER A 106 26.75 48.44 29.91
N ARG A 107 27.74 47.61 29.57
CA ARG A 107 28.74 47.90 28.53
C ARG A 107 28.21 47.66 27.11
N LEU A 108 27.06 46.98 26.98
CA LEU A 108 26.40 46.85 25.68
C LEU A 108 25.91 48.22 25.23
N LYS A 109 26.22 48.58 23.98
CA LYS A 109 25.67 49.78 23.37
C LYS A 109 24.16 49.59 23.21
N HIS A 110 23.39 50.59 23.63
CA HIS A 110 21.96 50.61 23.36
C HIS A 110 21.75 50.72 21.84
N THR A 111 21.06 49.73 21.27
CA THR A 111 20.60 49.75 19.89
C THR A 111 19.09 49.89 19.92
N GLU A 112 18.59 51.07 19.57
CA GLU A 112 17.15 51.32 19.43
C GLU A 112 16.68 50.72 18.09
N THR A 113 15.92 49.64 18.16
CA THR A 113 15.28 49.02 16.99
C THR A 113 14.02 49.81 16.61
N GLN A 114 14.09 50.58 15.53
CA GLN A 114 12.94 51.30 14.95
C GLN A 114 12.19 50.37 13.99
N GLU A 115 11.01 49.87 14.38
CA GLU A 115 10.06 49.21 13.47
C GLU A 115 9.42 50.28 12.56
N LYS A 116 9.86 50.33 11.31
CA LYS A 116 9.26 51.20 10.30
C LYS A 116 8.01 50.50 9.75
N ASN A 117 6.83 50.89 10.24
CA ASN A 117 5.56 50.73 9.54
C ASN A 117 5.20 52.05 8.83
N PRO A 118 5.90 52.44 7.75
CA PRO A 118 5.54 53.64 7.02
C PRO A 118 4.14 53.47 6.44
N LEU A 119 3.30 54.49 6.66
CA LEU A 119 2.00 54.56 6.01
C LEU A 119 2.18 54.58 4.48
N PRO A 120 1.25 53.98 3.71
CA PRO A 120 1.27 54.08 2.26
C PRO A 120 1.37 55.55 1.83
N ASP A 121 2.28 55.84 0.91
CA ASP A 121 2.42 57.19 0.36
C ASP A 121 1.27 57.51 -0.63
N LYS A 122 1.21 58.77 -1.07
CA LYS A 122 0.14 59.22 -1.98
C LYS A 122 0.14 58.46 -3.31
N ASP A 123 1.30 58.00 -3.76
CA ASP A 123 1.45 57.32 -5.04
C ASP A 123 0.92 55.89 -4.95
N VAL A 124 1.21 55.17 -3.86
CA VAL A 124 0.63 53.86 -3.56
C VAL A 124 -0.88 53.93 -3.45
N VAL A 125 -1.43 54.93 -2.75
CA VAL A 125 -2.89 55.10 -2.63
C VAL A 125 -3.53 55.46 -3.99
N ALA A 126 -2.86 56.27 -4.81
CA ALA A 126 -3.37 56.62 -6.14
C ALA A 126 -3.36 55.41 -7.09
N ALA A 127 -2.31 54.59 -7.04
CA ALA A 127 -2.22 53.35 -7.81
C ALA A 127 -3.32 52.36 -7.41
N GLU A 128 -3.55 52.15 -6.12
CA GLU A 128 -4.61 51.29 -5.59
C GLU A 128 -5.99 51.78 -6.07
N LYS A 129 -6.25 53.08 -5.98
CA LYS A 129 -7.50 53.68 -6.44
C LYS A 129 -7.71 53.52 -7.95
N ALA A 130 -6.64 53.65 -8.75
CA ALA A 130 -6.72 53.44 -10.19
C ALA A 130 -7.05 51.98 -10.53
N HIS A 131 -6.44 51.02 -9.81
CA HIS A 131 -6.72 49.60 -9.97
C HIS A 131 -8.17 49.26 -9.58
N GLN A 132 -8.66 49.79 -8.46
CA GLN A 132 -10.03 49.57 -8.03
C GLN A 132 -11.04 50.12 -9.05
N ASN A 133 -10.81 51.34 -9.58
CA ASN A 133 -11.69 51.91 -10.61
C ASN A 133 -11.73 51.07 -11.89
N LEU A 134 -10.61 50.45 -12.27
CA LEU A 134 -10.55 49.56 -13.42
C LEU A 134 -11.39 48.30 -13.18
N LEU A 135 -11.24 47.68 -12.00
CA LEU A 135 -12.01 46.52 -11.60
C LEU A 135 -13.52 46.83 -11.58
N ASP A 136 -13.92 47.92 -10.94
CA ASP A 136 -15.31 48.35 -10.84
C ASP A 136 -15.92 48.58 -12.23
N GLY A 137 -15.14 49.18 -13.15
CA GLY A 137 -15.56 49.43 -14.53
C GLY A 137 -15.75 48.16 -15.35
N VAL A 138 -14.97 47.10 -15.10
CA VAL A 138 -15.13 45.79 -15.73
C VAL A 138 -16.28 45.01 -15.10
N GLU A 139 -16.42 45.04 -13.77
CA GLU A 139 -17.46 44.35 -13.03
C GLU A 139 -18.86 44.85 -13.41
N HIS A 140 -19.02 46.17 -13.53
CA HIS A 140 -20.29 46.83 -13.85
C HIS A 140 -20.41 47.18 -15.34
N PHE A 141 -19.61 46.55 -16.20
CA PHE A 141 -19.62 46.84 -17.63
C PHE A 141 -20.98 46.48 -18.26
N ASP A 142 -21.66 47.49 -18.79
CA ASP A 142 -22.93 47.33 -19.48
C ASP A 142 -22.73 46.70 -20.86
N LYS A 143 -23.03 45.39 -20.95
CA LYS A 143 -22.97 44.62 -22.19
C LYS A 143 -23.90 45.15 -23.30
N SER A 144 -24.93 45.93 -22.96
CA SER A 144 -25.80 46.55 -23.97
C SER A 144 -25.10 47.64 -24.79
N GLN A 145 -23.97 48.19 -24.29
CA GLN A 145 -23.11 49.12 -25.02
C GLN A 145 -22.22 48.43 -26.07
N MET A 146 -22.12 47.10 -26.04
CA MET A 146 -21.36 46.36 -27.05
C MET A 146 -22.12 46.34 -28.37
N LYS A 147 -21.41 46.64 -29.47
CA LYS A 147 -21.97 46.50 -30.83
C LYS A 147 -22.28 45.02 -31.09
N HIS A 148 -23.52 44.72 -31.47
CA HIS A 148 -23.90 43.40 -31.92
C HIS A 148 -23.18 43.07 -33.24
N ALA A 149 -22.37 42.00 -33.23
CA ALA A 149 -21.84 41.41 -34.45
C ALA A 149 -22.81 40.32 -34.92
N THR A 150 -23.47 40.56 -36.05
CA THR A 150 -24.28 39.53 -36.71
C THR A 150 -23.37 38.81 -37.71
N THR A 151 -22.98 37.58 -37.39
CA THR A 151 -22.19 36.73 -38.29
C THR A 151 -23.13 36.09 -39.30
N GLU A 152 -23.10 36.52 -40.55
CA GLU A 152 -23.80 35.82 -41.64
C GLU A 152 -22.90 34.75 -42.25
N GLU A 153 -23.22 33.48 -42.01
CA GLU A 153 -22.66 32.36 -42.76
C GLU A 153 -23.29 32.34 -44.16
N LYS A 154 -22.55 32.82 -45.16
CA LYS A 154 -22.96 32.64 -46.55
C LYS A 154 -22.71 31.19 -46.93
N ASN A 155 -23.78 30.40 -46.99
CA ASN A 155 -23.77 29.06 -47.57
C ASN A 155 -24.44 29.13 -48.96
N PRO A 156 -23.80 29.73 -49.98
CA PRO A 156 -24.40 29.86 -51.30
C PRO A 156 -24.60 28.48 -51.91
N LEU A 157 -25.81 28.22 -52.40
CA LEU A 157 -26.07 27.02 -53.19
C LEU A 157 -25.18 27.05 -54.44
N PRO A 158 -24.73 25.87 -54.94
CA PRO A 158 -24.00 25.79 -56.19
C PRO A 158 -24.79 26.48 -57.32
N PRO A 159 -24.13 27.21 -58.24
CA PRO A 159 -24.82 27.83 -59.37
C PRO A 159 -25.51 26.76 -60.23
N ILE A 160 -26.62 27.14 -60.88
CA ILE A 160 -27.45 26.24 -61.70
C ILE A 160 -26.59 25.54 -62.77
N GLU A 161 -25.63 26.26 -63.35
CA GLU A 161 -24.67 25.76 -64.33
C GLU A 161 -23.85 24.57 -63.81
N ALA A 162 -23.41 24.61 -62.55
CA ALA A 162 -22.65 23.51 -61.94
C ALA A 162 -23.54 22.27 -61.74
N ILE A 163 -24.80 22.47 -61.37
CA ILE A 163 -25.78 21.39 -61.20
C ILE A 163 -26.12 20.75 -62.54
N GLU A 164 -26.27 21.55 -63.61
CA GLU A 164 -26.53 21.05 -64.95
C GLU A 164 -25.34 20.27 -65.51
N ALA A 165 -24.12 20.80 -65.37
CA ALA A 165 -22.90 20.11 -65.76
C ALA A 165 -22.73 18.77 -65.04
N GLU A 166 -23.04 18.72 -63.73
CA GLU A 166 -23.00 17.47 -62.97
C GLU A 166 -24.07 16.47 -63.43
N LYS A 167 -25.28 16.94 -63.74
CA LYS A 167 -26.34 16.09 -64.32
C LYS A 167 -25.95 15.51 -65.68
N GLU A 168 -25.34 16.30 -66.55
CA GLU A 168 -24.85 15.81 -67.85
C GLU A 168 -23.74 14.79 -67.70
N LYS A 169 -22.75 15.07 -66.83
CA LYS A 169 -21.69 14.12 -66.52
C LYS A 169 -22.24 12.80 -66.00
N ASN A 170 -23.22 12.85 -65.08
CA ASN A 170 -23.86 11.65 -64.55
C ASN A 170 -24.63 10.88 -65.61
N LYS A 171 -25.36 11.56 -66.52
CA LYS A 171 -26.02 10.91 -67.66
C LYS A 171 -25.02 10.21 -68.58
N PHE A 172 -23.89 10.85 -68.87
CA PHE A 172 -22.83 10.28 -69.70
C PHE A 172 -22.22 9.03 -69.07
N LEU A 173 -21.84 9.11 -67.80
CA LEU A 173 -21.30 7.97 -67.04
C LEU A 173 -22.30 6.81 -67.01
N ASN A 174 -23.57 7.09 -66.70
CA ASN A 174 -24.62 6.09 -66.67
C ASN A 174 -24.85 5.41 -68.03
N GLY A 175 -24.72 6.18 -69.12
CA GLY A 175 -24.80 5.64 -70.48
C GLY A 175 -23.66 4.69 -70.84
N ILE A 176 -22.45 4.95 -70.33
CA ILE A 176 -21.31 4.03 -70.48
C ILE A 176 -21.51 2.79 -69.60
N GLU A 177 -21.87 2.99 -68.34
CA GLU A 177 -22.03 1.89 -67.37
C GLU A 177 -23.09 0.89 -67.81
N ASN A 178 -24.19 1.36 -68.42
CA ASN A 178 -25.27 0.52 -68.92
C ASN A 178 -25.20 0.25 -70.43
N PHE A 179 -24.05 0.52 -71.07
CA PHE A 179 -23.89 0.22 -72.48
C PHE A 179 -23.87 -1.29 -72.70
N ASP A 180 -24.78 -1.78 -73.53
CA ASP A 180 -24.87 -3.19 -73.91
C ASP A 180 -23.91 -3.48 -75.07
N PRO A 181 -22.78 -4.18 -74.85
CA PRO A 181 -21.79 -4.45 -75.89
C PRO A 181 -22.33 -5.38 -76.99
N THR A 182 -23.43 -6.11 -76.76
CA THR A 182 -24.04 -6.96 -77.79
C THR A 182 -24.68 -6.16 -78.92
N LYS A 183 -24.95 -4.86 -78.70
CA LYS A 183 -25.43 -3.92 -79.73
C LYS A 183 -24.33 -3.46 -80.67
N LEU A 184 -23.06 -3.76 -80.39
CA LEU A 184 -21.97 -3.49 -81.32
C LEU A 184 -22.11 -4.42 -82.54
N LYS A 185 -22.14 -3.83 -83.74
CA LYS A 185 -22.19 -4.60 -84.97
C LYS A 185 -20.89 -5.39 -85.12
N HIS A 186 -21.00 -6.68 -85.42
CA HIS A 186 -19.83 -7.48 -85.76
C HIS A 186 -19.15 -6.88 -87.01
N THR A 187 -17.85 -6.65 -86.91
CA THR A 187 -17.01 -6.17 -88.01
C THR A 187 -15.83 -7.11 -88.15
N GLU A 188 -15.64 -7.66 -89.33
CA GLU A 188 -14.47 -8.49 -89.64
C GLU A 188 -13.28 -7.57 -89.89
N THR A 189 -12.30 -7.61 -89.00
CA THR A 189 -11.04 -6.88 -89.17
C THR A 189 -10.11 -7.68 -90.08
N CYS A 190 -9.88 -7.21 -91.31
CA CYS A 190 -8.84 -7.76 -92.19
C CYS A 190 -7.47 -7.14 -91.84
N GLU A 191 -6.68 -7.84 -91.03
CA GLU A 191 -5.27 -7.49 -90.82
C GLU A 191 -4.47 -7.90 -92.07
N LYS A 192 -4.13 -6.93 -92.92
CA LYS A 192 -3.21 -7.16 -94.05
C LYS A 192 -1.79 -7.08 -93.51
N ASN A 193 -1.20 -8.24 -93.22
CA ASN A 193 0.23 -8.35 -92.95
C ASN A 193 0.93 -9.06 -94.13
N PRO A 194 1.08 -8.39 -95.30
CA PRO A 194 1.79 -8.98 -96.43
C PRO A 194 3.27 -9.17 -96.07
N LEU A 195 3.75 -10.42 -96.12
CA LEU A 195 5.17 -10.72 -95.91
C LEU A 195 6.00 -10.03 -97.02
N PRO A 196 7.16 -9.42 -96.68
CA PRO A 196 8.02 -8.79 -97.68
C PRO A 196 8.41 -9.78 -98.78
N THR A 197 8.30 -9.35 -100.04
CA THR A 197 8.78 -10.11 -101.19
C THR A 197 10.31 -10.10 -101.23
N LYS A 198 10.92 -11.12 -101.84
CA LYS A 198 12.39 -11.28 -101.89
C LYS A 198 13.12 -10.04 -102.44
N ASP A 199 12.52 -9.34 -103.40
CA ASP A 199 13.10 -8.13 -103.99
C ASP A 199 13.29 -7.00 -102.96
N ILE A 200 12.33 -6.86 -102.04
CA ILE A 200 12.39 -5.88 -100.94
C ILE A 200 13.55 -6.25 -99.99
N ILE A 201 13.72 -7.55 -99.74
CA ILE A 201 14.79 -8.07 -98.87
C ILE A 201 16.17 -7.88 -99.52
N GLU A 202 16.31 -7.99 -100.85
CA GLU A 202 17.58 -7.77 -101.54
C GLU A 202 17.95 -6.29 -101.66
N GLN A 203 16.97 -5.39 -101.89
CA GLN A 203 17.22 -3.95 -101.82
C GLN A 203 17.72 -3.53 -100.44
N GLU A 204 17.17 -4.09 -99.37
CA GLU A 204 17.62 -3.80 -98.01
C GLU A 204 19.00 -4.38 -97.68
N LYS A 205 19.42 -5.47 -98.35
CA LYS A 205 20.78 -6.03 -98.19
C LYS A 205 21.88 -5.27 -98.94
N THR A 206 21.50 -4.38 -99.87
CA THR A 206 22.46 -3.62 -100.70
C THR A 206 22.56 -2.14 -100.31
N ALA A 207 21.72 -1.68 -99.38
CA ALA A 207 21.85 -0.41 -98.67
C ALA A 207 22.75 -0.56 -97.43
#